data_AF-A0A2T2RZG4-F1
#
_entry.id   AF-A0A2T2RZG4-F1
#
_cell.length_a   1.000
_cell.length_b   1.000
_cell.length_c   1.000
_cell.angle_alpha   90.00
_cell.angle_beta   90.00
_cell.angle_gamma   90.00
#
_symmetry.space_group_name_H-M   'P 1'
#
loop_
_entity.id
_entity.type
_entity.pdbx_description
1 polymer ?
#
loop_
_entity_poly.entity_id
_entity_poly.type
_entity_poly.pdbx_seq_one_letter_code
_entity_poly.pdbx_strand_id
1 'polypeptide(L)'
;MPERGLHLSERDAPADFKVGVDNAIFSVDTRHNRLLALLVQRSSAPFRHYWRLPGTLVRPSESLEEAAHRILAETIAVENLYLEQLYTFGQPGRDPRDPEAHPGVRHLSVSYFALVRYEDTRLLGDRPEPVAWYPTDAVPQLAFDHNQILNYGRQRLRNKLEYSPVAFRVLPEAFTLNELYQFYAAVLGDNFADYSNFRARVLKLGFLTDTGLKVSRGAGRPASLYRFDEEAFELIKDKSMVFASA
;
A
#
# COMPACT_ATOMS: atom_id res chain seq x y z
N MET A 1 -24.57 -33.23 -45.92
CA MET A 1 -23.89 -32.99 -44.64
C MET A 1 -24.11 -31.53 -44.27
N PRO A 2 -24.95 -31.18 -43.28
CA PRO A 2 -25.06 -29.79 -42.86
C PRO A 2 -23.93 -29.50 -41.86
N GLU A 3 -23.23 -28.39 -42.08
CA GLU A 3 -22.25 -27.85 -41.14
C GLU A 3 -22.97 -27.51 -39.83
N ARG A 4 -22.62 -28.23 -38.75
CA ARG A 4 -23.01 -27.86 -37.39
C ARG A 4 -22.14 -26.67 -36.98
N GLY A 5 -22.62 -25.46 -37.27
CA GLY A 5 -22.11 -24.25 -36.62
C GLY A 5 -22.25 -24.42 -35.11
N LEU A 6 -21.14 -24.31 -34.39
CA LEU A 6 -21.11 -24.24 -32.93
C LEU A 6 -21.86 -22.97 -32.52
N HIS A 7 -23.14 -23.12 -32.16
CA HIS A 7 -23.88 -22.06 -31.51
C HIS A 7 -23.33 -21.94 -30.09
N LEU A 8 -22.30 -21.09 -29.91
CA LEU A 8 -21.86 -20.68 -28.58
C LEU A 8 -23.08 -20.10 -27.88
N SER A 9 -23.41 -20.66 -26.72
CA SER A 9 -24.50 -20.12 -25.91
C SER A 9 -24.12 -18.70 -25.48
N GLU A 10 -25.07 -17.79 -25.26
CA GLU A 10 -24.77 -16.44 -24.74
C GLU A 10 -23.96 -16.46 -23.42
N ARG A 11 -23.89 -17.62 -22.74
CA ARG A 11 -23.06 -17.84 -21.55
C ARG A 11 -21.57 -18.05 -21.84
N ASP A 12 -21.20 -18.33 -23.09
CA ASP A 12 -19.81 -18.61 -23.52
C ASP A 12 -19.16 -17.42 -24.25
N ALA A 13 -19.88 -16.31 -24.41
CA ALA A 13 -19.33 -15.08 -24.98
C ALA A 13 -18.37 -14.40 -23.98
N PRO A 14 -17.26 -13.78 -24.45
CA PRO A 14 -16.40 -12.98 -23.59
C PRO A 14 -17.20 -11.85 -22.92
N ALA A 15 -16.95 -11.64 -21.62
CA ALA A 15 -17.58 -10.55 -20.87
C ALA A 15 -16.86 -9.21 -21.14
N ASP A 16 -17.62 -8.12 -21.22
CA ASP A 16 -17.05 -6.78 -21.12
C ASP A 16 -16.72 -6.45 -19.66
N PHE A 17 -15.73 -5.58 -19.44
CA PHE A 17 -15.32 -5.17 -18.11
C PHE A 17 -15.38 -3.67 -17.89
N LYS A 18 -15.97 -3.27 -16.77
CA LYS A 18 -15.67 -1.98 -16.14
C LYS A 18 -14.41 -2.15 -15.31
N VAL A 19 -13.37 -1.40 -15.68
CA VAL A 19 -12.08 -1.45 -14.98
C VAL A 19 -12.03 -0.34 -13.94
N GLY A 20 -11.91 -0.75 -12.69
CA GLY A 20 -11.60 0.09 -11.55
C GLY A 20 -10.14 -0.02 -11.15
N VAL A 21 -9.68 0.98 -10.41
CA VAL A 21 -8.42 0.99 -9.68
C VAL A 21 -8.74 1.28 -8.23
N ASP A 22 -8.23 0.43 -7.33
CA ASP A 22 -8.35 0.59 -5.88
C ASP A 22 -6.95 0.63 -5.24
N ASN A 23 -6.67 1.68 -4.47
CA ASN A 23 -5.39 1.86 -3.81
C ASN A 23 -5.45 1.40 -2.34
N ALA A 24 -4.69 0.37 -1.99
CA ALA A 24 -4.35 0.07 -0.60
C ALA A 24 -3.25 1.02 -0.13
N ILE A 25 -3.63 2.21 0.36
CA ILE A 25 -2.68 3.23 0.83
C ILE A 25 -2.35 2.99 2.30
N PHE A 26 -1.11 2.62 2.57
CA PHE A 26 -0.57 2.42 3.90
C PHE A 26 0.24 3.62 4.36
N SER A 27 0.16 3.93 5.64
CA SER A 27 0.96 4.98 6.26
C SER A 27 1.62 4.48 7.54
N VAL A 28 2.87 4.88 7.75
CA VAL A 28 3.62 4.53 8.96
C VAL A 28 3.63 5.73 9.91
N ASP A 29 3.01 5.54 11.08
CA ASP A 29 3.03 6.47 12.20
C ASP A 29 4.08 5.99 13.22
N THR A 30 5.31 6.45 13.05
CA THR A 30 6.44 6.06 13.94
C THR A 30 6.33 6.65 15.34
N ARG A 31 5.49 7.68 15.57
CA ARG A 31 5.32 8.28 16.90
C ARG A 31 4.48 7.40 17.81
N HIS A 32 3.46 6.77 17.23
CA HIS A 32 2.59 5.83 17.95
C HIS A 32 2.89 4.36 17.62
N ASN A 33 3.88 4.11 16.75
CA ASN A 33 4.29 2.78 16.29
C ASN A 33 3.14 1.97 15.68
N ARG A 34 2.47 2.54 14.66
CA ARG A 34 1.29 1.93 14.02
C ARG A 34 1.38 1.97 12.50
N LEU A 35 0.92 0.89 11.88
CA LEU A 35 0.59 0.86 10.45
C LEU A 35 -0.88 1.22 10.25
N LEU A 36 -1.11 2.28 9.49
CA LEU A 36 -2.44 2.80 9.17
C LEU A 36 -2.81 2.47 7.72
N ALA A 37 -4.11 2.36 7.44
CA ALA A 37 -4.69 2.29 6.11
C ALA A 37 -5.63 3.47 5.87
N LEU A 38 -5.54 4.08 4.69
CA LEU A 38 -6.44 5.16 4.31
C LEU A 38 -7.76 4.58 3.79
N LEU A 39 -8.87 5.06 4.33
CA LEU A 39 -10.20 4.64 3.91
C LEU A 39 -11.08 5.84 3.56
N VAL A 40 -12.01 5.61 2.65
CA VAL A 40 -13.03 6.57 2.22
C VAL A 40 -14.42 5.97 2.47
N GLN A 41 -15.34 6.74 3.05
CA GLN A 41 -16.69 6.27 3.33
C GLN A 41 -17.62 6.51 2.14
N ARG A 42 -18.33 5.47 1.71
CA ARG A 42 -19.25 5.55 0.56
C ARG A 42 -20.51 6.34 0.90
N SER A 43 -20.89 7.26 0.01
CA SER A 43 -22.13 8.05 0.12
C SER A 43 -23.32 7.44 -0.66
N SER A 44 -23.09 6.40 -1.46
CA SER A 44 -24.08 5.81 -2.36
C SER A 44 -24.14 4.27 -2.27
N ALA A 45 -25.29 3.72 -2.67
CA ALA A 45 -25.48 2.28 -2.81
C ALA A 45 -24.67 1.73 -4.02
N PRO A 46 -24.28 0.44 -4.01
CA PRO A 46 -24.35 -0.50 -2.88
C PRO A 46 -23.37 -0.09 -1.75
N PHE A 47 -23.53 -0.66 -0.55
CA PHE A 47 -22.66 -0.40 0.60
C PHE A 47 -22.59 1.08 1.05
N ARG A 48 -23.72 1.79 1.04
CA ARG A 48 -23.79 3.15 1.60
C ARG A 48 -23.34 3.11 3.07
N HIS A 49 -22.55 4.09 3.50
CA HIS A 49 -21.93 4.21 4.83
C HIS A 49 -20.82 3.22 5.17
N TYR A 50 -20.53 2.23 4.31
CA TYR A 50 -19.36 1.38 4.48
C TYR A 50 -18.10 2.14 4.09
N TRP A 51 -17.01 1.84 4.77
CA TRP A 51 -15.67 2.27 4.40
C TRP A 51 -15.15 1.42 3.24
N ARG A 52 -14.28 1.98 2.42
CA ARG A 52 -13.60 1.29 1.33
C ARG A 52 -12.20 1.87 1.13
N LEU A 53 -11.38 1.13 0.39
CA LEU A 53 -10.17 1.69 -0.20
C LEU A 53 -10.50 2.86 -1.15
N PRO A 54 -9.65 3.90 -1.21
CA PRO A 54 -9.72 4.91 -2.25
C PRO A 54 -9.68 4.24 -3.63
N GLY A 55 -10.73 4.43 -4.42
CA GLY A 55 -10.82 3.81 -5.73
C GLY A 55 -11.67 4.59 -6.71
N THR A 56 -11.39 4.38 -7.99
CA THR A 56 -12.00 5.08 -9.13
C THR A 56 -12.18 4.13 -10.30
N LEU A 57 -13.14 4.41 -11.18
CA LEU A 57 -13.12 3.84 -12.53
C LEU A 57 -12.05 4.54 -13.36
N VAL A 58 -11.46 3.78 -14.29
CA VAL A 58 -10.47 4.27 -15.26
C VAL A 58 -11.18 5.07 -16.35
N ARG A 59 -10.65 6.24 -16.69
CA ARG A 59 -11.17 7.11 -17.76
C ARG A 59 -10.60 6.69 -19.12
N PRO A 60 -11.28 7.01 -20.24
CA PRO A 60 -10.80 6.62 -21.58
C PRO A 60 -9.43 7.19 -21.97
N SER A 61 -9.01 8.30 -21.36
CA SER A 61 -7.79 9.03 -21.69
C SER A 61 -6.70 8.91 -20.62
N GLU A 62 -6.77 7.91 -19.73
CA GLU A 62 -5.76 7.66 -18.70
C GLU A 62 -5.40 6.17 -18.65
N SER A 63 -4.17 5.89 -18.27
CA SER A 63 -3.67 4.56 -17.92
C SER A 63 -4.13 4.14 -16.52
N LEU A 64 -3.94 2.87 -16.18
CA LEU A 64 -4.22 2.33 -14.85
C LEU A 64 -3.38 3.03 -13.76
N GLU A 65 -2.12 3.33 -14.07
CA GLU A 65 -1.21 4.03 -13.17
C GLU A 65 -1.60 5.50 -12.99
N GLU A 66 -1.98 6.21 -14.06
CA GLU A 66 -2.52 7.57 -13.96
C GLU A 66 -3.81 7.61 -13.15
N ALA A 67 -4.69 6.61 -13.29
CA ALA A 67 -5.89 6.48 -12.46
C ALA A 67 -5.53 6.24 -10.98
N ALA A 68 -4.51 5.42 -10.69
CA ALA A 68 -4.00 5.18 -9.34
C ALA A 68 -3.41 6.45 -8.71
N HIS A 69 -2.62 7.21 -9.46
CA HIS A 69 -2.09 8.50 -9.01
C HIS A 69 -3.20 9.52 -8.80
N ARG A 70 -4.17 9.59 -9.71
CA ARG A 70 -5.30 10.51 -9.61
C ARG A 70 -6.10 10.27 -8.35
N ILE A 71 -6.52 9.04 -8.07
CA ILE A 71 -7.31 8.76 -6.86
C ILE A 71 -6.50 9.00 -5.58
N LEU A 72 -5.19 8.76 -5.60
CA LEU A 72 -4.29 9.13 -4.50
C LEU A 72 -4.28 10.65 -4.29
N ALA A 73 -4.02 11.42 -5.35
CA ALA A 73 -3.92 12.88 -5.33
C ALA A 73 -5.25 13.57 -5.02
N GLU A 74 -6.39 12.94 -5.32
CA GLU A 74 -7.71 13.42 -4.90
C GLU A 74 -7.97 13.18 -3.39
N THR A 75 -7.22 12.29 -2.73
CA THR A 75 -7.51 11.85 -1.35
C THR A 75 -6.51 12.41 -0.33
N ILE A 76 -5.22 12.49 -0.69
CA ILE A 76 -4.15 12.99 0.18
C ILE A 76 -3.20 13.91 -0.59
N ALA A 77 -2.66 14.91 0.12
CA ALA A 77 -1.44 15.59 -0.30
C ALA A 77 -0.24 14.93 0.39
N VAL A 78 0.77 14.57 -0.39
CA VAL A 78 2.04 13.97 0.06
C VAL A 78 3.12 14.24 -0.97
N GLU A 79 4.36 14.45 -0.52
CA GLU A 79 5.52 14.68 -1.41
C GLU A 79 6.21 13.35 -1.77
N ASN A 80 6.58 12.57 -0.76
CA ASN A 80 7.28 11.30 -0.93
C ASN A 80 6.33 10.13 -0.73
N LEU A 81 6.14 9.34 -1.79
CA LEU A 81 5.34 8.13 -1.75
C LEU A 81 5.99 7.03 -2.57
N TYR A 82 5.73 5.79 -2.16
CA TYR A 82 5.94 4.62 -3.00
C TYR A 82 4.58 4.15 -3.51
N LEU A 83 4.45 3.87 -4.80
CA LEU A 83 3.24 3.30 -5.42
C LEU A 83 3.67 2.14 -6.32
N GLU A 84 2.97 1.01 -6.22
CA GLU A 84 3.21 -0.15 -7.08
C GLU A 84 1.90 -0.89 -7.35
N GLN A 85 1.77 -1.45 -8.55
CA GLN A 85 0.68 -2.36 -8.87
C GLN A 85 0.73 -3.62 -7.98
N LEU A 86 -0.36 -3.91 -7.28
CA LEU A 86 -0.44 -4.98 -6.30
C LEU A 86 -0.87 -6.30 -6.97
N TYR A 87 -2.10 -6.32 -7.48
CA TYR A 87 -2.76 -7.49 -8.08
C TYR A 87 -4.04 -7.06 -8.82
N THR A 88 -4.62 -7.96 -9.60
CA THR A 88 -5.89 -7.72 -10.29
C THR A 88 -6.98 -8.63 -9.71
N PHE A 89 -8.04 -8.03 -9.19
CA PHE A 89 -9.18 -8.73 -8.59
C PHE A 89 -10.37 -8.72 -9.56
N GLY A 90 -10.70 -9.91 -10.07
CA GLY A 90 -11.72 -10.10 -11.10
C GLY A 90 -12.61 -11.30 -10.87
N GLN A 91 -12.82 -11.71 -9.62
CA GLN A 91 -13.70 -12.85 -9.29
C GLN A 91 -15.16 -12.53 -9.66
N PRO A 92 -15.94 -13.48 -10.23
CA PRO A 92 -17.37 -13.29 -10.44
C PRO A 92 -18.09 -12.97 -9.14
N GLY A 93 -19.03 -12.01 -9.17
CA GLY A 93 -19.81 -11.61 -8.00
C GLY A 93 -19.06 -10.75 -6.98
N ARG A 94 -17.83 -10.30 -7.28
CA ARG A 94 -17.09 -9.37 -6.41
C ARG A 94 -17.81 -8.03 -6.23
N ASP A 95 -18.54 -7.61 -7.26
CA ASP A 95 -19.37 -6.43 -7.24
C ASP A 95 -20.84 -6.85 -7.35
N PRO A 96 -21.72 -6.49 -6.40
CA PRO A 96 -23.14 -6.86 -6.45
C PRO A 96 -23.90 -6.16 -7.60
N ARG A 97 -23.26 -5.24 -8.33
CA ARG A 97 -23.79 -4.67 -9.57
C ARG A 97 -23.51 -5.54 -10.79
N ASP A 98 -22.65 -6.56 -10.66
CA ASP A 98 -22.49 -7.58 -11.70
C ASP A 98 -23.83 -8.34 -11.82
N PRO A 99 -24.44 -8.39 -13.01
CA PRO A 99 -25.74 -9.05 -13.14
C PRO A 99 -25.58 -10.57 -12.90
N GLU A 100 -26.31 -11.13 -11.93
CA GLU A 100 -26.33 -12.59 -11.73
C GLU A 100 -26.89 -13.35 -12.97
N ALA A 101 -27.73 -12.67 -13.75
CA ALA A 101 -28.48 -13.26 -14.87
C ALA A 101 -27.98 -12.86 -16.28
N HIS A 102 -27.11 -11.84 -16.41
CA HIS A 102 -26.66 -11.33 -17.72
C HIS A 102 -25.13 -11.16 -17.78
N PRO A 103 -24.42 -11.97 -18.58
CA PRO A 103 -22.95 -12.00 -18.61
C PRO A 103 -22.27 -10.79 -19.29
N GLY A 104 -23.00 -9.72 -19.60
CA GLY A 104 -22.52 -8.65 -20.49
C GLY A 104 -21.41 -7.77 -19.89
N VAL A 105 -21.55 -7.30 -18.64
CA VAL A 105 -20.59 -6.35 -18.04
C VAL A 105 -20.24 -6.74 -16.62
N ARG A 106 -18.95 -6.99 -16.37
CA ARG A 106 -18.39 -7.34 -15.05
C ARG A 106 -17.48 -6.24 -14.51
N HIS A 107 -17.23 -6.22 -13.21
CA HIS A 107 -16.26 -5.31 -12.62
C HIS A 107 -14.92 -6.01 -12.34
N LEU A 108 -13.83 -5.39 -12.80
CA LEU A 108 -12.44 -5.75 -12.53
C LEU A 108 -11.81 -4.63 -11.71
N SER A 109 -11.04 -4.93 -10.67
CA SER A 109 -10.17 -3.96 -10.00
C SER A 109 -8.72 -4.29 -10.26
N VAL A 110 -7.97 -3.35 -10.84
CA VAL A 110 -6.50 -3.40 -10.84
C VAL A 110 -6.04 -2.62 -9.61
N SER A 111 -5.67 -3.34 -8.57
CA SER A 111 -5.32 -2.71 -7.30
C SER A 111 -3.85 -2.32 -7.26
N TYR A 112 -3.58 -1.20 -6.62
CA TYR A 112 -2.24 -0.72 -6.29
C TYR A 112 -2.07 -0.71 -4.78
N PHE A 113 -0.84 -0.74 -4.29
CA PHE A 113 -0.57 -0.37 -2.91
C PHE A 113 0.38 0.82 -2.88
N ALA A 114 0.14 1.71 -1.92
CA ALA A 114 1.02 2.84 -1.68
C ALA A 114 1.57 2.78 -0.27
N LEU A 115 2.77 3.32 -0.08
CA LEU A 115 3.37 3.54 1.23
C LEU A 115 3.72 5.02 1.34
N VAL A 116 3.35 5.63 2.46
CA VAL A 116 3.64 7.02 2.80
C VAL A 116 4.03 7.14 4.27
N ARG A 117 4.58 8.30 4.67
CA ARG A 117 4.79 8.63 6.08
C ARG A 117 3.62 9.42 6.61
N TYR A 118 3.15 9.09 7.81
CA TYR A 118 1.99 9.73 8.39
C TYR A 118 2.17 11.24 8.55
N GLU A 119 3.34 11.66 9.05
CA GLU A 119 3.65 13.07 9.28
C GLU A 119 3.83 13.91 8.02
N ASP A 120 4.05 13.27 6.87
CA ASP A 120 4.23 13.94 5.57
C ASP A 120 2.91 13.97 4.76
N THR A 121 1.81 13.49 5.36
CA THR A 121 0.52 13.38 4.69
C THR A 121 -0.50 14.35 5.26
N ARG A 122 -1.30 14.95 4.37
CA ARG A 122 -2.48 15.74 4.73
C ARG A 122 -3.70 15.19 4.00
N LEU A 123 -4.75 14.88 4.74
CA LEU A 123 -6.05 14.52 4.17
C LEU A 123 -6.64 15.73 3.43
N LEU A 124 -7.13 15.52 2.22
CA LEU A 124 -7.81 16.57 1.46
C LEU A 124 -9.29 16.60 1.86
N GLY A 125 -9.79 17.80 2.18
CA GLY A 125 -11.16 18.02 2.66
C GLY A 125 -12.17 18.34 1.56
N ASP A 126 -11.73 18.39 0.30
CA ASP A 126 -12.57 18.84 -0.83
C ASP A 126 -13.50 17.73 -1.34
N ARG A 127 -13.34 16.50 -0.84
CA ARG A 127 -14.23 15.38 -1.17
C ARG A 127 -15.50 15.43 -0.30
N PRO A 128 -16.68 15.15 -0.88
CA PRO A 128 -17.90 15.02 -0.10
C PRO A 128 -17.92 13.75 0.77
N GLU A 129 -17.11 12.76 0.43
CA GLU A 129 -16.98 11.50 1.15
C GLU A 129 -15.95 11.64 2.29
N PRO A 130 -16.29 11.28 3.54
CA PRO A 130 -15.34 11.26 4.64
C PRO A 130 -14.12 10.39 4.33
N VAL A 131 -12.94 10.88 4.72
CA VAL A 131 -11.64 10.20 4.56
C VAL A 131 -10.99 10.11 5.93
N ALA A 132 -10.45 8.94 6.28
CA ALA A 132 -9.76 8.76 7.56
C ALA A 132 -8.68 7.66 7.50
N TRP A 133 -7.68 7.82 8.37
CA TRP A 133 -6.70 6.78 8.65
C TRP A 133 -7.23 5.82 9.72
N TYR A 134 -7.09 4.52 9.47
CA TYR A 134 -7.44 3.46 10.43
C TYR A 134 -6.21 2.62 10.75
N PRO A 135 -5.94 2.27 12.02
CA PRO A 135 -5.00 1.20 12.35
C PRO A 135 -5.38 -0.08 11.59
N THR A 136 -4.41 -0.69 10.92
CA THR A 136 -4.65 -1.86 10.04
C THR A 136 -5.21 -3.08 10.77
N ASP A 137 -5.05 -3.15 12.09
CA ASP A 137 -5.60 -4.14 13.00
C ASP A 137 -7.00 -3.79 13.53
N ALA A 138 -7.48 -2.56 13.30
CA ALA A 138 -8.77 -2.05 13.74
C ALA A 138 -9.65 -1.54 12.57
N VAL A 139 -9.37 -2.01 11.35
CA VAL A 139 -10.17 -1.68 10.17
C VAL A 139 -11.56 -2.34 10.25
N PRO A 140 -12.66 -1.60 10.01
CA PRO A 140 -14.00 -2.17 10.01
C PRO A 140 -14.24 -3.11 8.80
N GLN A 141 -15.42 -3.72 8.72
CA GLN A 141 -15.86 -4.36 7.49
C GLN A 141 -15.94 -3.32 6.36
N LEU A 142 -15.23 -3.58 5.27
CA LEU A 142 -15.17 -2.73 4.10
C LEU A 142 -16.22 -3.14 3.08
N ALA A 143 -16.56 -2.22 2.18
CA ALA A 143 -17.42 -2.50 1.04
C ALA A 143 -16.77 -3.48 0.06
N PHE A 144 -17.60 -4.27 -0.63
CA PHE A 144 -17.16 -5.24 -1.64
C PHE A 144 -16.15 -6.25 -1.06
N ASP A 145 -15.08 -6.54 -1.81
CA ASP A 145 -13.97 -7.42 -1.43
C ASP A 145 -12.76 -6.63 -0.87
N HIS A 146 -12.92 -5.37 -0.46
CA HIS A 146 -11.78 -4.49 -0.13
C HIS A 146 -10.99 -4.96 1.10
N ASN A 147 -11.59 -5.71 2.04
CA ASN A 147 -10.82 -6.35 3.11
C ASN A 147 -9.79 -7.35 2.54
N GLN A 148 -10.11 -8.07 1.46
CA GLN A 148 -9.18 -8.98 0.80
C GLN A 148 -8.03 -8.21 0.14
N ILE A 149 -8.34 -7.13 -0.59
CA ILE A 149 -7.35 -6.27 -1.23
C ILE A 149 -6.40 -5.67 -0.18
N LEU A 150 -6.95 -5.14 0.92
CA LEU A 150 -6.16 -4.54 2.00
C LEU A 150 -5.23 -5.57 2.65
N ASN A 151 -5.74 -6.77 2.98
CA ASN A 151 -4.94 -7.82 3.59
C ASN A 151 -3.81 -8.30 2.66
N TYR A 152 -4.11 -8.47 1.38
CA TYR A 152 -3.11 -8.83 0.38
C TYR A 152 -2.04 -7.73 0.24
N GLY A 153 -2.44 -6.45 0.22
CA GLY A 153 -1.53 -5.31 0.22
C GLY A 153 -0.64 -5.25 1.45
N ARG A 154 -1.19 -5.50 2.65
CA ARG A 154 -0.45 -5.54 3.91
C ARG A 154 0.60 -6.65 3.88
N GLN A 155 0.25 -7.84 3.41
CA GLN A 155 1.21 -8.94 3.27
C GLN A 155 2.31 -8.60 2.27
N ARG A 156 1.96 -8.01 1.11
CA ARG A 156 2.93 -7.57 0.11
C ARG A 156 3.93 -6.56 0.70
N LEU A 157 3.44 -5.57 1.45
CA LEU A 157 4.28 -4.57 2.11
C LEU A 157 5.24 -5.21 3.10
N ARG A 158 4.77 -6.12 3.97
CA ARG A 158 5.61 -6.85 4.92
C ARG A 158 6.73 -7.61 4.22
N ASN A 159 6.39 -8.40 3.20
CA ASN A 159 7.37 -9.14 2.41
C ASN A 159 8.38 -8.21 1.73
N LYS A 160 7.94 -7.05 1.24
CA LYS A 160 8.86 -6.09 0.61
C LYS A 160 9.85 -5.46 1.56
N LEU A 161 9.50 -5.25 2.83
CA LEU A 161 10.48 -4.74 3.80
C LEU A 161 11.62 -5.71 4.09
N GLU A 162 11.40 -7.00 3.86
CA GLU A 162 12.42 -8.04 4.07
C GLU A 162 13.44 -8.13 2.92
N TYR A 163 13.11 -7.63 1.72
CA TYR A 163 13.92 -7.86 0.52
C TYR A 163 14.08 -6.65 -0.43
N SER A 164 13.38 -5.53 -0.20
CA SER A 164 13.46 -4.34 -1.06
C SER A 164 13.62 -3.06 -0.24
N PRO A 165 14.22 -2.00 -0.79
CA PRO A 165 14.51 -0.77 -0.06
C PRO A 165 13.28 0.15 0.08
N VAL A 166 12.07 -0.41 0.16
CA VAL A 166 10.80 0.34 0.09
C VAL A 166 10.64 1.37 1.22
N ALA A 167 11.20 1.10 2.41
CA ALA A 167 11.22 2.07 3.51
C ALA A 167 11.96 3.37 3.11
N PHE A 168 13.08 3.26 2.40
CA PHE A 168 13.92 4.39 2.01
C PHE A 168 13.31 5.25 0.91
N ARG A 169 12.28 4.75 0.22
CA ARG A 169 11.51 5.53 -0.77
C ARG A 169 10.57 6.55 -0.11
N VAL A 170 10.28 6.40 1.18
CA VAL A 170 9.36 7.27 1.92
C VAL A 170 10.02 7.95 3.11
N LEU A 171 11.13 7.42 3.63
CA LEU A 171 11.90 8.05 4.70
C LEU A 171 12.47 9.40 4.27
N PRO A 172 12.68 10.34 5.22
CA PRO A 172 13.41 11.57 4.94
C PRO A 172 14.81 11.27 4.39
N GLU A 173 15.39 12.25 3.71
CA GLU A 173 16.73 12.14 3.12
C GLU A 173 17.80 11.70 4.14
N ALA A 174 17.66 12.11 5.41
CA ALA A 174 18.47 11.67 6.53
C ALA A 174 17.60 11.23 7.73
N PHE A 175 17.94 10.11 8.34
CA PHE A 175 17.19 9.49 9.44
C PHE A 175 18.12 8.85 10.47
N THR A 176 17.62 8.66 11.69
CA THR A 176 18.30 7.89 12.73
C THR A 176 17.99 6.39 12.61
N LEU A 177 18.86 5.52 13.13
CA LEU A 177 18.58 4.08 13.16
C LEU A 177 17.35 3.74 14.01
N ASN A 178 17.04 4.54 15.02
CA ASN A 178 15.83 4.35 15.81
C ASN A 178 14.57 4.69 15.00
N GLU A 179 14.57 5.76 14.20
CA GLU A 179 13.44 6.05 13.30
C GLU A 179 13.24 4.94 12.28
N LEU A 180 14.33 4.41 11.72
CA LEU A 180 14.27 3.25 10.83
C LEU A 180 13.73 2.01 11.56
N TYR A 181 14.20 1.72 12.78
CA TYR A 181 13.70 0.61 13.59
C TYR A 181 12.20 0.74 13.86
N GLN A 182 11.73 1.91 14.32
CA GLN A 182 10.31 2.16 14.58
C GLN A 182 9.47 2.05 13.30
N PHE A 183 10.02 2.42 12.15
CA PHE A 183 9.36 2.21 10.86
C PHE A 183 9.14 0.72 10.58
N TYR A 184 10.18 -0.10 10.76
CA TYR A 184 10.08 -1.56 10.59
C TYR A 184 9.15 -2.19 11.64
N ALA A 185 9.24 -1.76 12.91
CA ALA A 185 8.38 -2.24 14.00
C ALA A 185 6.90 -1.99 13.70
N ALA A 186 6.55 -0.79 13.24
CA ALA A 186 5.16 -0.43 12.94
C ALA A 186 4.54 -1.33 11.86
N VAL A 187 5.35 -1.81 10.90
CA VAL A 187 4.87 -2.64 9.78
C VAL A 187 4.96 -4.14 10.07
N LEU A 188 6.08 -4.59 10.65
CA LEU A 188 6.39 -5.99 10.91
C LEU A 188 5.83 -6.47 12.27
N GLY A 189 5.53 -5.56 13.18
CA GLY A 189 5.10 -5.80 14.56
C GLY A 189 6.29 -5.84 15.52
N ASP A 190 6.05 -5.49 16.79
CA ASP A 190 7.11 -5.28 17.81
C ASP A 190 8.02 -6.47 18.08
N ASN A 191 7.54 -7.68 17.80
CA ASN A 191 8.29 -8.91 18.01
C ASN A 191 9.23 -9.28 16.85
N PHE A 192 9.36 -8.42 15.82
CA PHE A 192 10.19 -8.77 14.65
C PHE A 192 11.68 -8.88 15.00
N ALA A 193 12.20 -7.95 15.82
CA ALA A 193 13.58 -7.93 16.30
C ALA A 193 13.74 -6.95 17.47
N ASP A 194 14.71 -7.19 18.34
CA ASP A 194 15.18 -6.15 19.26
C ASP A 194 16.04 -5.10 18.54
N TYR A 195 16.11 -3.90 19.11
CA TYR A 195 16.84 -2.78 18.53
C TYR A 195 18.35 -3.05 18.36
N SER A 196 18.97 -3.81 19.26
CA SER A 196 20.42 -4.06 19.21
C SER A 196 20.78 -4.97 18.04
N ASN A 197 20.01 -6.05 17.85
CA ASN A 197 20.15 -6.97 16.73
C ASN A 197 19.81 -6.29 15.39
N PHE A 198 18.73 -5.51 15.35
CA PHE A 198 18.39 -4.69 14.19
C PHE A 198 19.55 -3.77 13.79
N ARG A 199 20.06 -2.99 14.76
CA ARG A 199 21.17 -2.06 14.55
C ARG A 199 22.43 -2.77 14.06
N ALA A 200 22.82 -3.86 14.69
CA ALA A 200 24.02 -4.62 14.30
C ALA A 200 23.89 -5.16 12.87
N ARG A 201 22.71 -5.68 12.52
CA ARG A 201 22.44 -6.24 11.19
C ARG A 201 22.42 -5.18 10.11
N VAL A 202 21.67 -4.09 10.29
CA VAL A 202 21.52 -3.05 9.26
C VAL A 202 22.84 -2.36 8.95
N LEU A 203 23.67 -2.09 9.97
CA LEU A 203 25.01 -1.53 9.78
C LEU A 203 25.96 -2.51 9.08
N LYS A 204 25.88 -3.82 9.39
CA LYS A 204 26.69 -4.85 8.75
C LYS A 204 26.37 -5.01 7.25
N LEU A 205 25.15 -4.70 6.83
CA LEU A 205 24.76 -4.78 5.42
C LEU A 205 25.41 -3.68 4.57
N GLY A 206 25.82 -2.56 5.17
CA GLY A 206 26.71 -1.59 4.52
C GLY A 206 26.05 -0.67 3.49
N PHE A 207 24.72 -0.60 3.43
CA PHE A 207 23.97 0.29 2.51
C PHE A 207 23.55 1.61 3.17
N LEU A 208 24.09 1.93 4.35
CA LEU A 208 23.82 3.17 5.07
C LEU A 208 25.11 3.98 5.25
N THR A 209 25.06 5.25 4.85
CA THR A 209 26.18 6.19 4.98
C THR A 209 25.97 7.07 6.20
N ASP A 210 26.94 7.08 7.12
CA ASP A 210 26.94 8.02 8.27
C ASP A 210 27.22 9.44 7.76
N THR A 211 26.34 10.37 8.08
CA THR A 211 26.47 11.77 7.66
C THR A 211 27.49 12.56 8.49
N GLY A 212 27.94 12.02 9.62
CA GLY A 212 28.72 12.72 10.64
C GLY A 212 27.89 13.70 11.49
N LEU A 213 26.61 13.91 11.15
CA LEU A 213 25.69 14.77 11.88
C LEU A 213 24.95 13.98 12.96
N LYS A 214 24.57 14.69 14.03
CA LYS A 214 23.78 14.13 15.13
C LYS A 214 22.59 15.02 15.44
N VAL A 215 21.49 14.40 15.85
CA VAL A 215 20.26 15.09 16.26
C VAL A 215 19.89 14.73 17.69
N SER A 216 19.38 15.71 18.45
CA SER A 216 18.76 15.50 19.75
C SER A 216 17.27 15.76 19.65
N ARG A 217 16.43 14.74 19.90
CA ARG A 217 14.96 14.83 19.85
C ARG A 217 14.33 14.56 21.21
N GLY A 218 14.96 15.02 22.29
CA GLY A 218 14.49 14.87 23.66
C GLY A 218 15.61 14.69 24.67
N ALA A 219 15.29 14.10 25.82
CA ALA A 219 16.27 13.73 26.83
C ALA A 219 17.03 12.46 26.40
N GLY A 220 18.33 12.58 26.15
CA GLY A 220 19.17 11.44 25.74
C GLY A 220 20.45 11.87 25.03
N ARG A 221 21.27 10.88 24.66
CA ARG A 221 22.46 11.13 23.83
C ARG A 221 22.02 11.47 22.40
N PRO A 222 22.67 12.44 21.73
CA PRO A 222 22.40 12.73 20.34
C PRO A 222 22.57 11.48 19.45
N ALA A 223 21.61 11.23 18.57
CA ALA A 223 21.60 10.10 17.66
C ALA A 223 22.27 10.47 16.32
N SER A 224 23.09 9.57 15.77
CA SER A 224 23.69 9.75 14.44
C SER A 224 22.63 9.72 13.34
N LEU A 225 22.83 10.57 12.34
CA LEU A 225 22.02 10.60 11.12
C LEU A 225 22.70 9.80 10.01
N TYR A 226 21.90 8.98 9.33
CA TYR A 226 22.31 8.14 8.22
C TYR A 226 21.53 8.51 6.96
N ARG A 227 22.09 8.17 5.80
CA ARG A 227 21.44 8.25 4.49
C ARG A 227 21.44 6.87 3.84
N PHE A 228 20.42 6.61 3.04
CA PHE A 228 20.37 5.41 2.21
C PHE A 228 21.36 5.56 1.04
N ASP A 229 22.18 4.53 0.82
CA ASP A 229 23.11 4.43 -0.30
C ASP A 229 22.56 3.40 -1.29
N GLU A 230 21.98 3.90 -2.38
CA GLU A 230 21.34 3.08 -3.41
C GLU A 230 22.36 2.23 -4.19
N GLU A 231 23.55 2.77 -4.46
CA GLU A 231 24.62 2.04 -5.14
C GLU A 231 25.14 0.88 -4.28
N ALA A 232 25.36 1.12 -2.99
CA ALA A 232 25.76 0.07 -2.06
C ALA A 232 24.66 -0.98 -1.86
N PHE A 233 23.38 -0.59 -1.87
CA PHE A 233 22.25 -1.51 -1.79
C PHE A 233 22.17 -2.44 -3.01
N GLU A 234 22.37 -1.92 -4.22
CA GLU A 234 22.30 -2.73 -5.45
C GLU A 234 23.30 -3.89 -5.45
N LEU A 235 24.47 -3.74 -4.81
CA LEU A 235 25.48 -4.79 -4.66
C LEU A 235 25.04 -5.95 -3.72
N ILE A 236 23.98 -5.74 -2.94
CA ILE A 236 23.49 -6.70 -1.95
C ILE A 236 22.01 -7.02 -2.10
N LYS A 237 21.35 -6.63 -3.19
CA LYS A 237 19.88 -6.78 -3.37
C LYS A 237 19.37 -8.21 -3.25
N ASP A 238 20.23 -9.19 -3.52
CA ASP A 238 19.91 -10.62 -3.38
C ASP A 238 20.06 -11.13 -1.94
N LYS A 239 20.64 -10.31 -1.03
CA LYS A 239 20.75 -10.64 0.39
C LYS A 239 19.48 -10.24 1.11
N SER A 240 18.96 -11.18 1.90
CA SER A 240 17.83 -10.91 2.78
C SER A 240 18.16 -9.85 3.83
N MET A 241 17.27 -8.86 3.95
CA MET A 241 17.22 -7.91 5.05
C MET A 241 16.40 -8.45 6.23
N VAL A 242 16.06 -9.75 6.27
CA VAL A 242 15.34 -10.33 7.40
C VAL A 242 16.14 -10.10 8.69
N PHE A 243 15.51 -9.36 9.60
CA PHE A 243 15.96 -9.13 10.96
C PHE A 243 15.27 -10.20 11.82
N ALA A 244 15.73 -11.45 11.76
CA ALA A 244 15.13 -12.50 12.59
C ALA A 244 15.46 -12.24 14.07
N SER A 245 14.45 -12.35 14.93
CA SER A 245 14.65 -12.61 16.36
C SER A 245 15.26 -14.01 16.51
N ALA A 246 16.43 -14.11 17.14
CA ALA A 246 16.94 -15.38 17.64
C ALA A 246 16.14 -15.84 18.86
#